data_AF-S5MKQ2-F1
#
_entry.id   AF-S5MKQ2-F1
#
_cell.length_a   1.000
_cell.length_b   1.000
_cell.length_c   1.000
_cell.angle_alpha   90.00
_cell.angle_beta   90.00
_cell.angle_gamma   90.00
#
_symmetry.space_group_name_H-M   'P 1'
#
loop_
_entity.id
_entity.type
_entity.pdbx_description
1 polymer ?
#
loop_
_entity_poly.entity_id
_entity_poly.type
_entity_poly.pdbx_seq_one_letter_code
_entity_poly.pdbx_strand_id
1 'polypeptide(L)'
;MEKELIKLSDKDDISYELISEIIYKYFTHDGKNILKGSDYRINNNQRVWFINFAHIKKIKQIIEKEKYAIYPSDDLNEIFLFNDTLSQKMLEQKYEKLNNNDEIIVFAKFKDNSKYEGYKFIGIFSLQGKVNKKPNHLLFKKIKNDFILRKGK
;
A
#
# COMPACT_ATOMS: atom_id res chain seq x y z
N MET A 1 1.06 0.08 32.99
CA MET A 1 0.55 -0.60 31.80
C MET A 1 1.67 -0.64 30.78
N GLU A 2 2.16 -1.82 30.42
CA GLU A 2 3.23 -1.95 29.42
C GLU A 2 2.69 -1.56 28.04
N LYS A 3 3.42 -0.72 27.30
CA LYS A 3 3.10 -0.38 25.93
C LYS A 3 3.38 -1.60 25.06
N GLU A 4 2.35 -2.23 24.54
CA GLU A 4 2.53 -3.30 23.57
C GLU A 4 3.10 -2.69 22.27
N LEU A 5 4.34 -3.08 21.96
CA LEU A 5 5.03 -2.71 20.73
C LEU A 5 4.80 -3.81 19.71
N ILE A 6 3.96 -3.53 18.72
CA ILE A 6 3.78 -4.44 17.59
C ILE A 6 4.75 -4.02 16.49
N LYS A 7 5.60 -4.95 16.08
CA LYS A 7 6.50 -4.79 14.93
C LYS A 7 6.00 -5.66 13.78
N LEU A 8 5.91 -5.08 12.59
CA LEU A 8 5.78 -5.78 11.32
C LEU A 8 7.08 -5.62 10.54
N SER A 9 7.58 -6.69 9.94
CA SER A 9 8.73 -6.69 9.03
C SER A 9 8.35 -7.30 7.69
N ASP A 10 8.88 -6.77 6.59
CA ASP A 10 8.68 -7.36 5.25
C ASP A 10 9.36 -8.73 5.10
N LYS A 11 10.24 -9.08 6.04
CA LYS A 11 10.87 -10.39 6.19
C LYS A 11 10.03 -11.40 6.96
N ASP A 12 8.99 -10.97 7.66
CA ASP A 12 8.13 -11.88 8.40
C ASP A 12 7.37 -12.78 7.43
N ASP A 13 7.24 -14.06 7.73
CA ASP A 13 6.40 -14.98 6.95
C ASP A 13 4.97 -15.02 7.49
N ILE A 14 4.36 -13.83 7.59
CA ILE A 14 2.99 -13.67 8.07
C ILE A 14 2.12 -13.16 6.93
N SER A 15 1.10 -13.94 6.60
CA SER A 15 0.00 -13.56 5.70
C SER A 15 -1.31 -13.44 6.46
N TYR A 16 -2.18 -12.56 5.97
CA TYR A 16 -3.54 -12.39 6.47
C TYR A 16 -4.51 -12.68 5.35
N GLU A 17 -5.52 -13.48 5.61
CA GLU A 17 -6.49 -13.86 4.58
C GLU A 17 -7.30 -12.62 4.15
N LEU A 18 -7.69 -11.81 5.14
CA LEU A 18 -8.60 -10.68 4.95
C LEU A 18 -7.99 -9.35 5.39
N ILE A 19 -8.36 -8.28 4.67
CA ILE A 19 -8.03 -6.89 5.07
C ILE A 19 -8.59 -6.58 6.46
N SER A 20 -9.78 -7.09 6.79
CA SER A 20 -10.44 -6.87 8.09
C SER A 20 -9.61 -7.42 9.25
N GLU A 21 -8.90 -8.53 9.08
CA GLU A 21 -8.01 -9.09 10.10
C GLU A 21 -6.85 -8.14 10.39
N ILE A 22 -6.26 -7.57 9.35
CA ILE A 22 -5.18 -6.59 9.46
C ILE A 22 -5.69 -5.34 10.19
N ILE A 23 -6.86 -4.83 9.78
CA ILE A 23 -7.49 -3.67 10.41
C ILE A 23 -7.79 -3.93 11.89
N TYR A 24 -8.37 -5.08 12.21
CA TYR A 24 -8.69 -5.45 13.58
C TYR A 24 -7.43 -5.61 14.44
N LYS A 25 -6.41 -6.30 13.92
CA LYS A 25 -5.20 -6.61 14.68
C LYS A 25 -4.31 -5.39 14.91
N TYR A 26 -4.16 -4.53 13.91
CA TYR A 26 -3.18 -3.44 13.92
C TYR A 26 -3.78 -2.04 13.92
N PHE A 27 -4.99 -1.88 13.41
CA PHE A 27 -5.61 -0.56 13.23
C PHE A 27 -6.90 -0.42 14.06
N THR A 28 -7.07 -1.22 15.11
CA THR A 28 -8.20 -1.12 16.05
C THR A 28 -7.67 -1.06 17.48
N HIS A 29 -8.21 -0.14 18.28
CA HIS A 29 -7.88 0.06 19.68
C HIS A 29 -9.16 0.30 20.49
N ASP A 30 -9.33 -0.41 21.60
CA ASP A 30 -10.53 -0.37 22.46
C ASP A 30 -11.85 -0.51 21.68
N GLY A 31 -11.88 -1.42 20.70
CA GLY A 31 -13.04 -1.66 19.84
C GLY A 31 -13.31 -0.56 18.80
N LYS A 32 -12.46 0.48 18.71
CA LYS A 32 -12.57 1.56 17.73
C LYS A 32 -11.50 1.45 16.66
N ASN A 33 -11.93 1.48 15.40
CA ASN A 33 -11.03 1.55 14.26
C ASN A 33 -10.30 2.91 14.27
N ILE A 34 -8.97 2.90 14.15
CA ILE A 34 -8.14 4.12 14.14
C ILE A 34 -8.08 4.78 12.76
N LEU A 35 -8.62 4.12 11.72
CA LEU A 35 -8.74 4.66 10.37
C LEU A 35 -9.92 5.65 10.33
N LYS A 36 -9.64 6.93 10.03
CA LYS A 36 -10.59 8.05 10.25
C LYS A 36 -11.38 8.50 9.01
N GLY A 37 -11.52 7.68 7.97
CA GLY A 37 -12.28 8.09 6.79
C GLY A 37 -12.29 7.08 5.64
N SER A 38 -12.77 7.55 4.48
CA SER A 38 -12.87 6.78 3.23
C SER A 38 -11.53 6.55 2.52
N ASP A 39 -10.53 7.39 2.83
CA ASP A 39 -9.12 7.14 2.57
C ASP A 39 -8.55 6.44 3.82
N TYR A 40 -7.76 5.38 3.66
CA TYR A 40 -7.19 4.57 4.75
C TYR A 40 -6.07 5.32 5.50
N ARG A 41 -6.34 6.56 5.88
CA ARG A 41 -5.44 7.48 6.55
C ARG A 41 -5.48 7.22 8.05
N ILE A 42 -4.32 6.97 8.63
CA ILE A 42 -4.12 6.76 10.06
C ILE A 42 -3.97 8.12 10.75
N ASN A 43 -3.18 9.01 10.14
CA ASN A 43 -2.98 10.39 10.59
C ASN A 43 -2.48 11.27 9.42
N ASN A 44 -2.09 12.51 9.71
CA ASN A 44 -1.69 13.49 8.69
C ASN A 44 -0.56 12.98 7.78
N ASN A 45 0.34 12.13 8.27
CA ASN A 45 1.54 11.70 7.54
C ASN A 45 1.59 10.18 7.33
N GLN A 46 0.59 9.43 7.78
CA GLN A 46 0.57 7.97 7.68
C GLN A 46 -0.74 7.47 7.11
N ARG A 47 -0.63 6.54 6.16
CA ARG A 47 -1.76 5.83 5.57
C ARG A 47 -1.42 4.36 5.38
N VAL A 48 -2.44 3.54 5.31
CA VAL A 48 -2.32 2.14 4.91
C VAL A 48 -2.77 1.97 3.47
N TRP A 49 -2.13 1.07 2.73
CA TRP A 49 -2.52 0.77 1.37
C TRP A 49 -2.56 -0.75 1.16
N PHE A 50 -3.74 -1.27 0.86
CA PHE A 50 -3.95 -2.65 0.46
C PHE A 50 -3.93 -2.71 -1.07
N ILE A 51 -2.99 -3.46 -1.64
CA ILE A 51 -2.79 -3.53 -3.09
C ILE A 51 -2.89 -4.95 -3.61
N ASN A 52 -3.30 -5.08 -4.86
CA ASN A 52 -3.23 -6.32 -5.61
C ASN A 52 -2.27 -6.09 -6.77
N PHE A 53 -1.17 -6.84 -6.82
CA PHE A 53 -0.24 -6.73 -7.94
C PHE A 53 -0.84 -7.36 -9.20
N ALA A 54 -0.69 -6.65 -10.31
CA ALA A 54 -0.87 -7.20 -11.63
C ALA A 54 0.14 -8.33 -11.85
N HIS A 55 -0.27 -9.39 -12.54
CA HIS A 55 0.62 -10.49 -12.86
C HIS A 55 1.78 -9.98 -13.73
N ILE A 56 3.04 -10.16 -13.28
CA ILE A 56 4.23 -9.54 -13.88
C ILE A 56 4.30 -9.76 -15.40
N LYS A 57 4.08 -11.00 -15.86
CA LYS A 57 4.08 -11.35 -17.29
C LYS A 57 2.96 -10.70 -18.13
N LYS A 58 1.94 -10.12 -17.49
CA LYS A 58 0.73 -9.57 -18.14
C LYS A 58 0.58 -8.06 -17.91
N ILE A 59 1.53 -7.37 -17.27
CA ILE A 59 1.41 -5.94 -16.93
C ILE A 59 1.03 -5.11 -18.16
N LYS A 60 1.74 -5.27 -19.29
CA LYS A 60 1.43 -4.53 -20.54
C LYS A 60 0.01 -4.76 -21.03
N GLN A 61 -0.43 -6.01 -21.07
CA GLN A 61 -1.79 -6.38 -21.51
C GLN A 61 -2.86 -5.81 -20.58
N ILE A 62 -2.63 -5.82 -19.26
CA ILE A 62 -3.54 -5.25 -18.26
C ILE A 62 -3.62 -3.73 -18.42
N ILE A 63 -2.48 -3.05 -18.56
CA ILE A 63 -2.43 -1.60 -18.81
C ILE A 63 -3.20 -1.24 -20.09
N GLU A 64 -3.03 -2.01 -21.17
CA GLU A 64 -3.70 -1.74 -22.44
C GLU A 64 -5.22 -1.93 -22.35
N LYS A 65 -5.68 -3.00 -21.68
CA LYS A 65 -7.10 -3.38 -21.60
C LYS A 65 -7.87 -2.70 -20.48
N GLU A 66 -7.34 -2.76 -19.27
CA GLU A 66 -8.01 -2.30 -18.05
C GLU A 66 -7.67 -0.85 -17.72
N LYS A 67 -6.66 -0.26 -18.39
CA LYS A 67 -6.19 1.10 -18.15
C LYS A 67 -5.78 1.36 -16.70
N TYR A 68 -5.56 0.31 -15.92
CA TYR A 68 -5.22 0.37 -14.51
C TYR A 68 -4.34 -0.81 -14.14
N ALA A 69 -3.21 -0.56 -13.48
CA ALA A 69 -2.36 -1.62 -12.96
C ALA A 69 -1.53 -1.11 -11.78
N ILE A 70 -1.39 -1.95 -10.75
CA ILE A 70 -0.35 -1.78 -9.71
C ILE A 70 0.65 -2.91 -9.91
N TYR A 71 1.94 -2.60 -9.98
CA TYR A 71 2.96 -3.63 -10.20
C TYR A 71 4.28 -3.23 -9.54
N PRO A 72 5.09 -4.19 -9.06
CA PRO A 72 6.34 -3.88 -8.41
C PRO A 72 7.54 -3.92 -9.38
N SER A 73 8.67 -3.39 -8.94
CA SER A 73 9.99 -3.79 -9.45
C SER A 73 10.34 -5.22 -9.03
N ASP A 74 11.32 -5.83 -9.68
CA ASP A 74 11.74 -7.21 -9.39
C ASP A 74 12.20 -7.42 -7.94
N ASP A 75 12.78 -6.39 -7.32
CA ASP A 75 13.29 -6.39 -5.94
C ASP A 75 12.28 -5.89 -4.90
N LEU A 76 11.05 -5.56 -5.31
CA LEU A 76 10.00 -4.95 -4.49
C LEU A 76 10.40 -3.62 -3.81
N ASN A 77 11.48 -2.96 -4.23
CA ASN A 77 11.85 -1.64 -3.70
C ASN A 77 11.02 -0.51 -4.33
N GLU A 78 10.39 -0.77 -5.47
CA GLU A 78 9.55 0.19 -6.17
C GLU A 78 8.17 -0.42 -6.46
N ILE A 79 7.15 0.43 -6.37
CA ILE A 79 5.78 0.11 -6.76
C ILE A 79 5.32 1.17 -7.75
N PHE A 80 4.78 0.71 -8.87
CA PHE A 80 4.23 1.53 -9.92
C PHE A 80 2.71 1.45 -9.88
N LEU A 81 2.06 2.60 -10.01
CA LEU A 81 0.61 2.71 -10.21
C LEU A 81 0.35 3.37 -11.55
N PHE A 82 -0.19 2.61 -12.48
CA PHE A 82 -0.76 3.12 -13.72
C PHE A 82 -2.28 3.27 -13.55
N ASN A 83 -2.83 4.44 -13.89
CA ASN A 83 -4.26 4.68 -13.87
C ASN A 83 -4.68 5.72 -14.91
N ASP A 84 -5.23 5.24 -16.01
CA ASP A 84 -5.78 6.02 -17.12
C ASP A 84 -7.31 5.91 -17.21
N THR A 85 -7.96 5.48 -16.12
CA THR A 85 -9.44 5.41 -16.00
C THR A 85 -10.05 6.71 -15.49
N LEU A 86 -9.21 7.64 -15.02
CA LEU A 86 -9.62 8.92 -14.44
C LEU A 86 -9.23 10.07 -15.36
N SER A 87 -10.00 11.16 -15.32
CA SER A 87 -9.61 12.40 -16.00
C SER A 87 -8.32 12.96 -15.38
N GLN A 88 -7.56 13.72 -16.18
CA GLN A 88 -6.31 14.34 -15.74
C GLN A 88 -6.48 15.17 -14.45
N LYS A 89 -7.56 15.97 -14.38
CA LYS A 89 -7.89 16.77 -13.19
C LYS A 89 -8.07 15.90 -11.93
N MET A 90 -8.73 14.75 -12.06
CA MET A 90 -8.93 13.83 -10.93
C MET A 90 -7.62 13.13 -10.50
N LEU A 91 -6.74 12.83 -11.45
CA LEU A 91 -5.41 12.27 -11.17
C LEU A 91 -4.54 13.29 -10.42
N GLU A 92 -4.55 14.55 -10.85
CA GLU A 92 -3.83 15.64 -10.19
C GLU A 92 -4.35 15.88 -8.76
N GLN A 93 -5.66 15.89 -8.55
CA GLN A 93 -6.25 16.00 -7.20
C GLN A 93 -5.89 14.82 -6.30
N LYS A 94 -5.79 13.60 -6.84
CA LYS A 94 -5.32 12.44 -6.05
C LYS A 94 -3.85 12.58 -5.68
N TYR A 95 -3.03 13.11 -6.58
CA TYR A 95 -1.63 13.40 -6.31
C TYR A 95 -1.47 14.47 -5.23
N GLU A 96 -2.22 15.58 -5.29
CA GLU A 96 -2.19 16.63 -4.26
C GLU A 96 -2.58 16.14 -2.87
N LYS A 97 -3.47 15.14 -2.79
CA LYS A 97 -3.84 14.50 -1.51
C LYS A 97 -2.76 13.57 -0.95
N LEU A 98 -1.81 13.15 -1.78
CA LEU A 98 -0.64 12.37 -1.40
C LEU A 98 0.51 13.34 -1.18
N ASN A 99 0.83 13.64 0.08
CA ASN A 99 2.02 14.41 0.37
C ASN A 99 3.26 13.56 0.08
N ASN A 100 4.32 14.15 -0.48
CA ASN A 100 5.61 13.45 -0.67
C ASN A 100 6.18 12.88 0.65
N ASN A 101 5.75 13.41 1.79
CA ASN A 101 6.15 12.98 3.13
C ASN A 101 5.20 11.94 3.74
N ASP A 102 4.18 11.47 3.01
CA ASP A 102 3.30 10.43 3.51
C ASP A 102 4.06 9.09 3.57
N GLU A 103 4.08 8.50 4.75
CA GLU A 103 4.46 7.11 4.96
C GLU A 103 3.28 6.21 4.63
N ILE A 104 3.44 5.38 3.61
CA ILE A 104 2.42 4.47 3.12
C ILE A 104 2.79 3.07 3.57
N ILE A 105 2.07 2.53 4.55
CA ILE A 105 2.23 1.16 5.04
C ILE A 105 1.53 0.23 4.05
N VAL A 106 2.29 -0.59 3.31
CA VAL A 106 1.74 -1.37 2.19
C VAL A 106 1.56 -2.83 2.56
N PHE A 107 0.35 -3.33 2.32
CA PHE A 107 0.04 -4.74 2.34
C PHE A 107 -0.34 -5.20 0.93
N ALA A 108 0.44 -6.10 0.35
CA ALA A 108 0.21 -6.62 -0.98
C ALA A 108 -0.44 -7.99 -0.95
N LYS A 109 -1.47 -8.19 -1.76
CA LYS A 109 -2.03 -9.49 -2.04
C LYS A 109 -1.17 -10.19 -3.07
N PHE A 110 -0.61 -11.33 -2.70
CA PHE A 110 0.02 -12.23 -3.63
C PHE A 110 -1.03 -13.23 -4.11
N LYS A 111 -1.11 -13.42 -5.43
CA LYS A 111 -1.88 -14.48 -6.07
C LYS A 111 -0.86 -15.36 -6.79
N ASP A 112 -0.10 -16.14 -6.04
CA ASP A 112 0.76 -17.14 -6.68
C ASP A 112 0.12 -18.52 -6.57
N ASN A 113 0.12 -19.24 -7.68
CA ASN A 113 -0.73 -20.40 -8.02
C ASN A 113 -0.46 -21.66 -7.18
N SER A 114 0.14 -21.57 -5.98
CA SER A 114 0.32 -22.76 -5.14
C SER A 114 0.56 -22.59 -3.63
N LYS A 115 0.81 -21.39 -3.06
CA LYS A 115 1.16 -21.30 -1.61
C LYS A 115 0.73 -20.07 -0.81
N TYR A 116 0.24 -18.99 -1.41
CA TYR A 116 -0.08 -17.77 -0.66
C TYR A 116 -1.42 -17.18 -1.08
N GLU A 117 -2.43 -17.37 -0.22
CA GLU A 117 -3.72 -16.69 -0.31
C GLU A 117 -3.79 -15.64 0.80
N GLY A 118 -3.60 -14.36 0.45
CA GLY A 118 -3.74 -13.30 1.43
C GLY A 118 -2.87 -12.08 1.17
N TYR A 119 -2.93 -11.16 2.12
CA TYR A 119 -2.18 -9.93 2.17
C TYR A 119 -0.94 -10.11 3.04
N LYS A 120 0.20 -9.64 2.55
CA LYS A 120 1.47 -9.62 3.28
C LYS A 120 1.97 -8.18 3.40
N PHE A 121 2.54 -7.84 4.55
CA PHE A 121 3.23 -6.57 4.72
C PHE A 121 4.51 -6.57 3.88
N ILE A 122 4.70 -5.56 3.04
CA ILE A 122 5.85 -5.48 2.12
C ILE A 122 6.74 -4.26 2.37
N GLY A 123 6.47 -3.51 3.43
CA GLY A 123 7.25 -2.33 3.83
C GLY A 123 6.44 -1.03 3.84
N ILE A 124 7.16 0.04 4.13
CA ILE A 124 6.65 1.41 4.10
C ILE A 124 7.22 2.11 2.87
N PHE A 125 6.35 2.73 2.09
CA PHE A 125 6.68 3.41 0.85
C PHE A 125 6.37 4.90 0.95
N SER A 126 6.98 5.68 0.07
CA SER A 126 6.64 7.08 -0.15
C SER A 126 6.47 7.35 -1.63
N LEU A 127 5.60 8.32 -1.97
CA LEU A 127 5.45 8.78 -3.34
C LEU A 127 6.70 9.55 -3.76
N GLN A 128 7.36 9.09 -4.82
CA GLN A 128 8.53 9.76 -5.39
C GLN A 128 8.18 10.68 -6.55
N GLY A 129 7.07 10.41 -7.26
CA GLY A 129 6.57 11.29 -8.31
C GLY A 129 5.96 10.52 -9.48
N LYS A 130 6.12 11.10 -10.68
CA LYS A 130 5.54 10.63 -11.94
C LYS A 130 6.60 9.94 -12.80
N VAL A 131 6.29 8.75 -13.31
CA VAL A 131 7.15 8.05 -14.26
C VAL A 131 7.11 8.76 -15.60
N ASN A 132 8.27 9.15 -16.15
CA ASN A 132 8.39 9.87 -17.42
C ASN A 132 7.49 11.12 -17.49
N LYS A 133 7.27 11.80 -16.35
CA LYS A 133 6.38 12.98 -16.21
C LYS A 133 4.91 12.73 -16.58
N LYS A 134 4.47 11.48 -16.70
CA LYS A 134 3.09 11.14 -17.04
C LYS A 134 2.18 11.19 -15.80
N PRO A 135 1.09 11.97 -15.78
CA PRO A 135 0.23 12.11 -14.61
C PRO A 135 -0.54 10.83 -14.25
N ASN A 136 -0.71 9.92 -15.21
CA ASN A 136 -1.37 8.63 -15.02
C ASN A 136 -0.42 7.52 -14.56
N HIS A 137 0.85 7.83 -14.28
CA HIS A 137 1.84 6.82 -13.90
C HIS A 137 2.69 7.29 -12.72
N LEU A 138 2.44 6.74 -11.54
CA LEU A 138 3.09 7.12 -10.29
C LEU A 138 4.14 6.08 -9.87
N LEU A 139 5.20 6.57 -9.24
CA LEU A 139 6.28 5.78 -8.65
C LEU A 139 6.28 5.96 -7.13
N PHE A 140 6.23 4.84 -6.42
CA PHE A 140 6.41 4.75 -4.97
C PHE A 140 7.70 3.99 -4.68
N LYS A 141 8.51 4.48 -3.74
CA LYS A 141 9.76 3.83 -3.34
C LYS A 141 9.70 3.42 -1.88
N LYS A 142 10.22 2.22 -1.60
CA LYS A 142 10.34 1.70 -0.24
C LYS A 142 11.32 2.56 0.54
N ILE A 143 10.91 2.99 1.73
CA ILE A 143 11.70 3.82 2.64
C ILE A 143 12.02 3.09 3.95
N LYS A 144 11.21 2.10 4.35
CA LYS A 144 11.44 1.27 5.54
C LYS A 144 10.93 -0.16 5.30
N ASN A 145 11.63 -1.11 5.89
CA ASN A 145 11.24 -2.53 5.87
C ASN A 145 10.37 -2.91 7.06
N ASP A 146 10.37 -2.08 8.10
CA ASP A 146 9.72 -2.34 9.37
C ASP A 146 8.70 -1.24 9.70
N PHE A 147 7.55 -1.64 10.24
CA PHE A 147 6.57 -0.76 10.84
C PHE A 147 6.42 -1.07 12.33
N ILE A 148 6.50 -0.04 13.17
CA ILE A 148 6.33 -0.17 14.62
C ILE A 148 5.07 0.58 15.02
N LEU A 149 4.10 -0.16 15.52
CA LEU A 149 2.89 0.39 16.13
C LEU A 149 3.06 0.38 17.66
N ARG A 150 2.86 1.55 18.26
CA ARG A 150 2.77 1.68 19.72
C ARG A 150 1.30 1.63 20.10
N LYS A 151 0.85 0.55 20.73
CA LYS A 151 -0.49 0.48 21.34
C LYS A 151 -0.43 1.11 22.75
N GLY A 152 -1.34 2.04 23.03
CA GLY A 152 -1.57 2.60 24.36
C GLY A 152 -1.57 4.13 24.44
N LYS A 153 -2.59 4.67 25.09
CA LYS A 153 -2.49 5.86 25.94
C LYS A 153 -2.32 5.41 27.39
#